data_AF-A0A139LJX9-F1
#
_entry.id   AF-A0A139LJX9-F1
#
_cell.length_a   1.000
_cell.length_b   1.000
_cell.length_c   1.000
_cell.angle_alpha   90.00
_cell.angle_beta   90.00
_cell.angle_gamma   90.00
#
_symmetry.space_group_name_H-M   'P 1'
#
loop_
_entity.id
_entity.type
_entity.pdbx_description
1 polymer ?
#
loop_
_entity_poly.entity_id
_entity_poly.type
_entity_poly.pdbx_seq_one_letter_code
_entity_poly.pdbx_strand_id
1 'polypeptide(L)' 'MTIIYSDIVLDNLHIIIKDTRGTILYSSTVTIPNTQCYSFTIDNMKEGDFIIELKHEKKYLYGYFTIHQ' A
#
# COMPACT_ATOMS: atom_id res chain seq x y z
N MET A 1 -10.46 -4.37 1.04
CA MET A 1 -9.55 -4.42 2.20
C MET A 1 -8.21 -4.96 1.72
N THR A 2 -7.13 -4.20 1.92
CA THR A 2 -5.76 -4.59 1.50
C THR A 2 -4.95 -4.96 2.74
N ILE A 3 -4.10 -5.98 2.63
CA ILE A 3 -3.30 -6.50 3.74
C ILE A 3 -1.82 -6.42 3.39
N ILE A 4 -1.01 -5.90 4.31
CA ILE A 4 0.46 -5.94 4.26
C ILE A 4 0.94 -6.84 5.40
N TYR A 5 1.84 -7.76 5.07
CA TYR A 5 2.52 -8.64 6.02
C TYR A 5 4.03 -8.48 5.85
N SER A 6 4.77 -8.53 6.95
CA SER A 6 6.23 -8.46 6.96
C SER A 6 6.80 -9.30 8.10
N ASP A 7 7.86 -10.06 7.82
CA ASP A 7 8.59 -10.84 8.84
C ASP A 7 9.48 -9.96 9.72
N ILE A 8 9.72 -8.71 9.30
CA ILE A 8 10.48 -7.70 10.05
C ILE A 8 9.58 -6.52 10.43
N VAL A 9 9.98 -5.76 11.45
CA VAL A 9 9.33 -4.49 11.78
C VAL A 9 9.63 -3.50 10.65
N LEU A 10 8.58 -2.87 10.11
CA LEU A 10 8.70 -1.75 9.17
C LEU A 10 8.14 -0.50 9.84
N ASP A 11 8.99 0.21 10.57
CA ASP A 11 8.68 1.52 11.12
C ASP A 11 8.75 2.60 10.04
N ASN A 12 7.87 3.60 10.08
CA ASN A 12 7.85 4.67 9.06
C ASN A 12 7.71 4.15 7.61
N LEU A 13 6.97 3.05 7.41
CA LEU A 13 6.61 2.58 6.08
C LEU A 13 5.64 3.58 5.45
N HIS A 14 6.08 4.21 4.37
CA HIS A 14 5.22 5.09 3.57
C HIS A 14 4.55 4.27 2.46
N ILE A 15 3.21 4.24 2.50
CA ILE A 15 2.35 3.53 1.56
C ILE A 15 1.70 4.57 0.66
N ILE A 16 1.83 4.42 -0.66
CA ILE A 16 1.13 5.24 -1.65
C ILE A 16 0.35 4.31 -2.58
N ILE A 17 -0.90 4.67 -2.85
CA ILE A 17 -1.70 4.02 -3.89
C ILE A 17 -2.06 5.07 -4.93
N LYS A 18 -1.86 4.73 -6.21
CA LYS A 18 -2.15 5.61 -7.34
C LYS A 18 -3.07 4.93 -8.33
N ASP A 19 -3.83 5.73 -9.09
CA ASP A 19 -4.40 5.25 -10.35
C ASP A 19 -3.29 5.09 -11.42
N THR A 20 -3.62 4.48 -12.56
CA THR A 20 -2.68 4.31 -13.68
C THR A 20 -2.21 5.62 -14.33
N ARG A 21 -2.84 6.75 -14.01
CA ARG A 21 -2.45 8.09 -14.45
C ARG A 21 -1.47 8.77 -13.47
N GLY A 22 -1.18 8.12 -12.34
CA GLY A 22 -0.30 8.62 -11.29
C GLY A 22 -0.99 9.49 -10.24
N THR A 23 -2.32 9.62 -10.27
CA THR A 23 -3.08 10.34 -9.24
C THR A 23 -3.01 9.59 -7.92
N ILE A 24 -2.56 10.23 -6.85
CA ILE A 24 -2.51 9.61 -5.51
C ILE A 24 -3.93 9.52 -4.96
N LEU A 25 -4.37 8.28 -4.68
CA LEU A 25 -5.67 7.97 -4.10
C LEU A 25 -5.59 7.69 -2.59
N TYR A 26 -4.43 7.20 -2.14
CA TYR A 26 -4.15 6.94 -0.73
C TYR A 26 -2.68 7.21 -0.44
N SER A 27 -2.40 7.81 0.72
CA SER A 27 -1.05 8.01 1.24
C SER A 27 -1.07 7.95 2.75
N SER A 28 -0.26 7.08 3.35
CA SER A 28 -0.14 6.97 4.80
C SER A 28 1.26 6.53 5.21
N THR A 29 1.69 6.99 6.38
CA THR A 29 2.92 6.52 7.03
C THR A 29 2.55 5.74 8.27
N VAL A 30 2.99 4.48 8.34
CA VAL A 30 2.56 3.54 9.36
C VAL A 30 3.75 2.73 9.90
N THR A 31 3.55 2.11 11.06
CA THR A 31 4.44 1.08 11.58
C THR A 31 3.77 -0.27 11.42
N ILE A 32 4.43 -1.19 10.71
CA ILE A 32 4.01 -2.59 10.58
C ILE A 32 4.81 -3.42 11.59
N PRO A 33 4.19 -3.96 12.66
CA PRO A 33 4.87 -4.88 13.56
C PRO A 33 5.28 -6.15 12.82
N ASN A 34 6.36 -6.80 13.27
CA ASN A 34 6.79 -8.05 12.68
C ASN A 34 5.72 -9.15 12.89
N THR A 35 5.56 -10.02 11.88
CA THR A 35 4.66 -11.18 11.91
C THR A 35 3.19 -10.87 12.18
N GLN A 36 2.78 -9.61 12.03
CA GLN A 36 1.39 -9.16 12.17
C GLN A 36 0.89 -8.58 10.85
N CYS A 37 -0.34 -8.93 10.49
CA CYS A 37 -1.02 -8.36 9.35
C CYS A 37 -1.49 -6.94 9.67
N TYR A 38 -1.07 -5.97 8.86
CA TYR A 38 -1.66 -4.63 8.87
C TYR A 38 -2.67 -4.54 7.74
N SER A 39 -3.90 -4.13 8.07
CA SER A 39 -4.94 -3.89 7.08
C SER A 39 -5.28 -2.41 7.00
N PHE A 40 -5.61 -1.98 5.79
CA PHE A 40 -6.17 -0.66 5.53
C PHE A 40 -7.24 -0.75 4.45
N THR A 41 -8.12 0.23 4.48
CA THR A 41 -9.21 0.38 3.51
C THR A 41 -8.99 1.67 2.76
N ILE A 42 -9.25 1.63 1.46
CA ILE A 42 -9.28 2.80 0.60
C ILE A 42 -10.74 2.95 0.20
N ASP A 43 -11.40 3.95 0.76
CA ASP A 43 -12.83 4.15 0.55
C ASP A 43 -13.10 4.58 -0.89
N ASN A 44 -14.25 4.17 -1.42
CA ASN A 44 -14.75 4.56 -2.74
C ASN A 44 -13.82 4.21 -3.93
N MET A 45 -12.93 3.22 -3.79
CA MET A 45 -12.24 2.68 -4.96
C MET A 45 -13.23 2.00 -5.90
N LYS A 46 -13.22 2.45 -7.16
CA LYS A 46 -13.96 1.81 -8.24
C LYS A 46 -13.15 0.65 -8.80
N GLU A 47 -13.81 -0.19 -9.58
CA GLU A 47 -13.12 -1.18 -10.42
C GLU A 47 -12.05 -0.51 -11.27
N GLY A 48 -10.90 -1.16 -11.43
CA GLY A 48 -9.83 -0.65 -12.26
C GLY A 48 -8.43 -1.07 -11.80
N ASP A 49 -7.45 -0.55 -12.54
CA ASP A 49 -6.04 -0.82 -12.33
C ASP A 49 -5.41 0.25 -11.43
N PHE A 50 -4.54 -0.20 -10.54
CA PHE A 50 -3.90 0.62 -9.54
C PHE A 50 -2.43 0.25 -9.36
N ILE A 51 -1.70 1.21 -8.81
CA ILE A 51 -0.29 1.11 -8.48
C ILE A 51 -0.16 1.21 -6.96
N ILE A 52 0.66 0.35 -6.37
CA ILE A 52 1.11 0.45 -4.98
C ILE A 52 2.60 0.74 -4.92
N GLU A 53 2.97 1.72 -4.12
CA GLU A 53 4.36 2.05 -3.79
C GLU A 53 4.55 1.93 -2.29
N LEU A 54 5.58 1.20 -1.89
CA LEU A 54 5.97 1.00 -0.50
C LEU A 54 7.39 1.51 -0.33
N LYS A 55 7.59 2.47 0.56
CA LYS A 55 8.90 3.06 0.84
C LYS A 55 9.25 2.92 2.30
N HIS A 56 10.37 2.29 2.58
CA HIS A 56 10.93 2.13 3.91
C HIS A 56 12.43 2.42 3.85
N GLU A 57 12.90 3.40 4.60
CA GLU A 57 14.29 3.88 4.56
C GLU A 57 14.75 4.20 3.11
N LYS A 58 15.77 3.49 2.62
CA LYS A 58 16.33 3.58 1.25
C LYS A 58 15.76 2.52 0.30
N LYS A 59 14.83 1.69 0.79
CA LYS A 59 14.19 0.63 0.00
C LYS A 59 12.87 1.12 -0.58
N TYR A 60 12.59 0.65 -1.78
CA TYR A 60 11.41 1.01 -2.53
C TYR A 60 10.89 -0.24 -3.23
N LEU A 61 9.62 -0.58 -2.97
CA LEU A 61 8.90 -1.63 -3.67
C LEU A 61 7.74 -1.00 -4.44
N TYR A 62 7.47 -1.59 -5.59
CA TYR A 62 6.49 -1.10 -6.53
C TYR A 62 5.71 -2.29 -7.08
N GLY A 63 4.39 -2.18 -7.12
CA GLY A 63 3.51 -3.23 -7.61
C GLY A 63 2.27 -2.69 -8.33
N TYR A 64 1.64 -3.56 -9.11
CA TYR A 64 0.39 -3.29 -9.80
C TYR A 64 -0.68 -4.26 -9.28
N PHE A 65 -1.91 -3.78 -9.14
CA PHE A 65 -3.05 -4.62 -8.80
C PHE A 65 -4.33 -4.10 -9.47
N THR A 66 -5.28 -4.99 -9.69
CA THR A 66 -6.58 -4.67 -10.27
C THR A 66 -7.65 -5.02 -9.25
N ILE A 67 -8.63 -4.13 -9.07
CA ILE A 67 -9.86 -4.43 -8.33
C ILE A 67 -10.90 -4.83 -9.36
N HIS A 68 -11.46 -6.04 -9.22
CA HIS A 68 -12.62 -6.54 -9.96
C HIS A 68 -13.86 -6.56 -9.05
N GLN A 69 -15.06 -6.36 -9.61
CA GLN A 69 -16.33 -6.52 -8.91
C GLN A 69 -16.89 -7.94 -9.04
#